data_AF-A0AAW8KEX2-F1
#
_entry.id   AF-A0AAW8KEX2-F1
#
_cell.length_a   1.000
_cell.length_b   1.000
_cell.length_c   1.000
_cell.angle_alpha   90.00
_cell.angle_beta   90.00
_cell.angle_gamma   90.00
#
_symmetry.space_group_name_H-M   'P 1'
#
loop_
_entity.id
_entity.type
_entity.pdbx_description
1 polymer ?
#
loop_
_entity_poly.entity_id
_entity_poly.type
_entity_poly.pdbx_seq_one_letter_code
_entity_poly.pdbx_strand_id
1 'polypeptide(L)' 'RSESKAGINDYTYDRRGNLIQILENGISKHSYEYNSMNRLQYAADNTGKESVYAYNGLGQRIGQQIIENSSS' A
#
# COMPACT_ATOMS: atom_id res chain seq x y z
N ARG A 1 -16.73 4.43 30.38
CA ARG A 1 -17.05 3.65 29.17
C ARG A 1 -16.20 4.26 28.06
N SER A 2 -15.03 3.68 27.80
CA SER A 2 -14.11 4.21 26.79
C SER A 2 -14.69 3.87 25.42
N GLU A 3 -15.25 4.85 24.72
CA GLU A 3 -15.57 4.69 23.31
C GLU A 3 -14.25 4.55 22.56
N SER A 4 -13.91 3.31 22.20
CA SER A 4 -12.95 3.06 21.13
C SER A 4 -13.55 3.70 19.88
N LYS A 5 -13.08 4.92 19.55
CA LYS A 5 -13.44 5.61 18.32
C LYS A 5 -12.99 4.70 17.18
N ALA A 6 -13.91 3.92 16.62
CA ALA A 6 -13.64 3.16 15.40
C ALA A 6 -13.13 4.19 14.38
N GLY A 7 -11.84 4.11 14.02
CA GLY A 7 -11.24 5.03 13.07
C GLY A 7 -12.06 4.98 11.78
N ILE A 8 -12.46 6.15 11.27
CA ILE A 8 -13.10 6.21 9.96
C ILE A 8 -12.01 5.84 8.96
N ASN A 9 -12.21 4.73 8.25
CA ASN A 9 -11.30 4.26 7.21
C ASN A 9 -11.86 4.65 5.85
N ASP A 10 -11.13 5.50 5.12
CA ASP A 10 -11.45 5.83 3.73
C ASP A 10 -10.56 5.02 2.79
N TYR A 11 -11.19 4.47 1.74
CA TYR A 11 -10.53 3.64 0.74
C TYR A 11 -10.61 4.33 -0.62
N THR A 12 -9.45 4.54 -1.24
CA THR A 12 -9.37 5.11 -2.60
C THR A 12 -8.97 4.05 -3.59
N TYR A 13 -9.66 4.01 -4.73
CA TYR A 13 -9.43 3.03 -5.79
C TYR A 13 -9.04 3.74 -7.09
N ASP A 14 -8.20 3.09 -7.89
CA ASP A 14 -7.97 3.51 -9.27
C ASP A 14 -9.18 3.18 -10.18
N ARG A 15 -9.11 3.60 -11.45
CA ARG A 15 -10.18 3.36 -12.44
C ARG A 15 -10.40 1.88 -12.77
N ARG A 16 -9.47 1.00 -12.40
CA ARG A 16 -9.54 -0.45 -12.60
C ARG A 16 -10.07 -1.17 -11.36
N GLY A 17 -10.33 -0.43 -10.28
CA GLY A 17 -10.83 -0.96 -9.02
C GLY A 17 -9.74 -1.46 -8.06
N ASN A 18 -8.46 -1.16 -8.32
CA ASN A 18 -7.41 -1.50 -7.38
C ASN A 18 -7.36 -0.50 -6.23
N LEU A 19 -7.22 -0.99 -5.00
CA LEU A 19 -7.02 -0.14 -3.82
C LEU A 19 -5.66 0.54 -3.89
N ILE A 20 -5.63 1.87 -3.92
CA ILE A 20 -4.40 2.68 -4.02
C ILE A 20 -4.09 3.46 -2.74
N GLN A 21 -5.07 3.65 -1.84
CA GLN A 21 -4.86 4.35 -0.58
C GLN A 21 -5.84 3.92 0.50
N ILE A 22 -5.33 3.78 1.73
CA ILE A 22 -6.13 3.67 2.96
C ILE A 22 -5.82 4.88 3.83
N LEU A 23 -6.84 5.66 4.18
CA LEU A 23 -6.75 6.72 5.17
C LEU A 23 -7.42 6.25 6.47
N GLU A 24 -6.83 6.54 7.62
CA GLU A 24 -7.47 6.42 8.92
C GLU A 24 -7.57 7.81 9.54
N ASN A 25 -8.79 8.29 9.78
CA ASN A 25 -9.05 9.64 10.28
C ASN A 25 -8.38 10.75 9.44
N GLY A 26 -8.40 10.60 8.10
CA GLY A 26 -7.76 11.52 7.15
C GLY A 26 -6.24 11.40 7.04
N ILE A 27 -5.61 10.48 7.78
CA ILE A 27 -4.16 10.23 7.73
C ILE A 27 -3.89 9.02 6.85
N SER A 28 -3.02 9.16 5.85
CA SER A 28 -2.63 8.05 4.98
C SER A 28 -1.90 6.98 5.77
N LYS A 29 -2.49 5.78 5.83
CA LYS A 29 -1.94 4.59 6.50
C LYS A 29 -1.24 3.66 5.54
N HIS A 30 -1.80 3.49 4.35
CA HIS A 30 -1.20 2.68 3.30
C HIS A 30 -1.37 3.33 1.95
N SER A 31 -0.38 3.17 1.08
CA SER A 31 -0.45 3.48 -0.34
C SER A 31 0.02 2.30 -1.18
N TYR A 32 -0.54 2.18 -2.38
CA TYR A 32 -0.26 1.08 -3.29
C TYR A 32 -0.18 1.57 -4.73
N GLU A 33 0.72 0.98 -5.51
CA GLU A 33 0.77 1.19 -6.95
C GLU A 33 0.72 -0.14 -7.70
N TYR A 34 0.07 -0.11 -8.86
CA TYR A 34 -0.09 -1.27 -9.72
C TYR A 34 0.51 -0.98 -11.08
N ASN A 35 1.21 -1.97 -11.64
CA ASN A 35 1.73 -1.87 -12.99
C ASN A 35 0.61 -1.99 -14.04
N SER A 36 0.98 -1.81 -15.32
CA SER A 36 0.05 -1.92 -16.47
C SER A 36 -0.70 -3.26 -16.51
N MET A 37 -0.11 -4.34 -15.99
CA MET A 37 -0.72 -5.67 -15.91
C MET A 37 -1.61 -5.89 -14.67
N ASN A 38 -1.97 -4.84 -13.93
CA ASN A 38 -2.80 -4.91 -12.72
C ASN A 38 -2.15 -5.61 -11.53
N ARG A 39 -0.81 -5.59 -11.44
CA ARG A 39 -0.09 -6.25 -10.34
C ARG A 39 0.53 -5.21 -9.44
N LEU A 40 0.41 -5.43 -8.13
CA LEU A 40 1.00 -4.59 -7.10
C LEU A 40 2.52 -4.51 -7.34
N GLN A 41 3.04 -3.33 -7.67
CA GLN A 41 4.47 -3.09 -7.87
C GLN A 41 5.11 -2.38 -6.67
N TYR A 42 4.30 -1.65 -5.90
CA TYR A 42 4.74 -0.87 -4.77
C TYR A 42 3.69 -0.86 -3.67
N ALA A 43 4.13 -0.93 -2.41
CA ALA A 43 3.30 -0.69 -1.24
C ALA A 43 4.11 0.08 -0.20
N ALA A 44 3.51 1.05 0.46
CA ALA A 44 4.09 1.73 1.61
C ALA A 44 3.08 1.85 2.75
N ASP A 45 3.61 1.88 3.97
CA ASP A 45 2.83 2.25 5.15
C ASP A 45 3.29 3.60 5.74
N ASN A 46 2.51 4.10 6.69
CA ASN A 46 2.79 5.37 7.35
C ASN A 46 3.96 5.32 8.36
N THR A 47 4.60 4.17 8.54
CA THR A 47 5.78 4.01 9.39
C THR A 47 7.07 4.20 8.60
N GLY A 48 6.98 4.39 7.28
CA GLY A 48 8.14 4.51 6.39
C GLY A 48 8.68 3.17 5.92
N LYS A 49 7.91 2.08 6.09
CA LYS A 49 8.22 0.79 5.50
C LYS A 49 7.60 0.73 4.12
N GLU A 50 8.45 0.44 3.13
CA GLU A 50 8.08 0.30 1.73
C GLU A 50 8.42 -1.09 1.23
N SER A 51 7.70 -1.55 0.21
CA SER A 51 7.92 -2.82 -0.47
C SER A 51 7.76 -2.65 -1.96
N VAL A 52 8.81 -3.01 -2.71
CA VAL A 52 8.82 -3.04 -4.18
C VAL A 52 8.77 -4.48 -4.64
N TYR A 53 7.89 -4.79 -5.60
CA TYR A 53 7.68 -6.15 -6.10
C TYR A 53 8.09 -6.26 -7.57
N ALA A 54 8.90 -7.28 -7.88
CA ALA A 54 9.35 -7.57 -9.23
C ALA A 54 8.66 -8.81 -9.79
N TYR A 55 8.31 -8.76 -11.08
CA TYR A 55 7.63 -9.84 -11.79
C TYR A 55 8.38 -10.17 -13.09
N ASN A 56 8.40 -11.44 -13.47
CA ASN A 56 8.92 -11.86 -14.78
C ASN A 56 7.86 -11.67 -15.88
N GLY A 57 8.23 -11.93 -17.15
CA GLY A 57 7.32 -11.81 -18.30
C GLY A 57 6.12 -12.76 -18.28
N LEU A 58 6.19 -13.87 -17.54
CA LEU A 58 5.08 -14.79 -17.31
C LEU A 58 4.14 -14.31 -16.20
N GLY A 59 4.53 -13.25 -15.49
CA GLY A 59 3.77 -12.66 -14.42
C GLY A 59 3.91 -13.29 -13.06
N GLN A 60 4.92 -14.13 -12.88
CA GLN A 60 5.28 -14.68 -11.60
C GLN A 60 6.09 -13.64 -10.83
N ARG A 61 5.78 -13.46 -9.54
CA ARG A 61 6.59 -12.61 -8.66
C ARG A 61 7.95 -13.28 -8.45
N ILE A 62 9.02 -12.57 -8.77
CA ILE A 62 10.40 -13.07 -8.67
C ILE A 62 11.21 -12.37 -7.58
N GLY A 63 10.69 -11.29 -6.99
CA GLY A 63 11.39 -10.58 -5.94
C GLY A 63 10.49 -9.65 -5.13
N GLN A 64 10.97 -9.35 -3.93
CA GLN A 64 10.48 -8.30 -3.06
C GLN A 64 11.70 -7.59 -2.46
N GLN A 65 11.74 -6.27 -2.56
CA GLN A 65 12.68 -5.43 -1.83
C GLN A 65 11.93 -4.69 -0.75
N ILE A 66 12.35 -4.83 0.50
CA ILE A 66 11.81 -4.06 1.63
C ILE A 66 12.76 -2.90 1.88
N ILE A 67 12.21 -1.69 1.95
CA ILE A 67 12.95 -0.46 2.28
C ILE A 67 12.38 0.04 3.60
N GLU A 68 13.19 0.09 4.63
CA GLU A 68 12.78 0.59 5.95
C GLU A 68 13.54 1.89 6.19
N ASN A 69 12.85 3.02 6.04
CA ASN A 69 13.40 4.33 6.39
C ASN A 69 13.38 4.46 7.92
N SER A 70 14.33 3.79 8.58
CA SER A 70 14.60 4.00 10.00
C SER A 70 15.13 5.42 10.16
N SER A 71 14.23 6.37 10.42
CA SER A 71 14.61 7.70 10.91
C SER A 71 15.30 7.47 12.26
N SER A 72 16.63 7.54 12.26
CA SER A 72 17.41 7.64 13.50
C SER A 72 17.25 9.02 14.11
#